data_AF-A0A0E3WHH1-F1
#
_entry.id   AF-A0A0E3WHH1-F1
#
_cell.length_a   1.000
_cell.length_b   1.000
_cell.length_c   1.000
_cell.angle_alpha   90.00
_cell.angle_beta   90.00
_cell.angle_gamma   90.00
#
_symmetry.space_group_name_H-M   'P 1'
#
loop_
_entity.id
_entity.type
_entity.pdbx_description
1 polymer ?
#
loop_
_entity_poly.entity_id
_entity_poly.type
_entity_poly.pdbx_seq_one_letter_code
_entity_poly.pdbx_strand_id
1 'polypeptide(L)'
;MKDQPLDIPGLAEVYGKSAFVCPYCDGWELRDQPLVIITKGAELMHFAPLISGWTDRFTVCTNGPDQLTDAEREEFKGKQVPLFQSPIRHIDSSDGLVRQVVLEDGTDVSCRGIFFKPERDWSTSVICFLIRSSWVEVSEHCRTTSACGSSCSVSAASEAALFIYITA
;
A
#
# COMPACT_ATOMS: atom_id res chain seq x y z
N MET A 1 -9.78 -5.49 7.95
CA MET A 1 -8.58 -4.90 7.35
C MET A 1 -9.03 -3.65 6.60
N LYS A 2 -8.64 -2.46 7.06
CA LYS A 2 -8.95 -1.19 6.38
C LYS A 2 -7.61 -0.62 5.94
N ASP A 3 -7.47 -0.34 4.66
CA ASP A 3 -6.31 0.38 4.15
C ASP A 3 -6.35 1.82 4.68
N GLN A 4 -5.30 2.27 5.35
CA GLN A 4 -5.16 3.67 5.71
C GLN A 4 -4.58 4.42 4.50
N PRO A 5 -5.26 5.46 4.00
CA PRO A 5 -4.68 6.28 2.94
C PRO A 5 -3.43 7.00 3.47
N LEU A 6 -2.54 7.38 2.55
CA LEU A 6 -1.39 8.23 2.87
C LEU A 6 -1.88 9.52 3.55
N ASP A 7 -1.09 10.03 4.49
CA ASP A 7 -1.36 11.31 5.15
C ASP A 7 -1.04 12.48 4.20
N ILE A 8 -1.84 12.60 3.14
CA ILE A 8 -1.77 13.65 2.13
C ILE A 8 -3.10 14.43 2.18
N PRO A 9 -3.06 15.75 2.45
CA PRO A 9 -4.27 16.57 2.47
C PRO A 9 -5.09 16.43 1.18
N GLY A 10 -6.39 16.20 1.30
CA GLY A 10 -7.32 15.99 0.17
C GLY A 10 -7.39 14.56 -0.38
N LEU A 11 -6.44 13.66 -0.06
CA LEU A 11 -6.45 12.29 -0.60
C LEU A 11 -7.68 11.49 -0.14
N ALA A 12 -8.07 11.65 1.13
CA ALA A 12 -9.21 10.94 1.71
C ALA A 12 -10.54 11.32 1.03
N GLU A 13 -10.66 12.53 0.47
CA GLU A 13 -11.88 13.04 -0.16
C GLU A 13 -12.11 12.46 -1.56
N VAL A 14 -11.01 12.12 -2.25
CA VAL A 14 -11.01 11.52 -3.59
C VAL A 14 -10.90 10.00 -3.56
N TYR A 15 -10.58 9.41 -2.40
CA TYR A 15 -10.41 7.98 -2.25
C TYR A 15 -11.70 7.21 -2.59
N GLY A 16 -11.56 6.19 -3.45
CA GLY A 16 -12.69 5.38 -3.93
C GLY A 16 -13.57 6.06 -4.99
N LYS A 17 -13.25 7.30 -5.40
CA LYS A 17 -13.94 8.02 -6.49
C LYS A 17 -13.01 8.30 -7.65
N SER A 18 -11.84 8.85 -7.37
CA SER A 18 -10.80 9.14 -8.37
C SER A 18 -9.39 8.88 -7.85
N ALA A 19 -9.25 8.28 -6.67
CA ALA A 19 -7.98 7.80 -6.13
C ALA A 19 -8.13 6.35 -5.65
N PHE A 20 -7.24 5.48 -6.12
CA PHE A 20 -7.39 4.03 -5.98
C PHE A 20 -6.06 3.35 -5.63
N VAL A 21 -6.14 2.16 -5.05
CA VAL A 21 -4.97 1.34 -4.68
C VAL A 21 -4.69 0.20 -5.64
N CYS A 22 -5.69 -0.23 -6.43
CA CYS A 22 -5.61 -1.42 -7.27
C CYS A 22 -5.77 -1.06 -8.75
N PRO A 23 -4.68 -1.09 -9.55
CA PRO A 23 -4.75 -0.86 -10.99
C PRO A 23 -5.65 -1.83 -11.75
N TYR A 24 -5.87 -3.04 -11.22
CA TYR A 24 -6.71 -4.03 -11.88
C TYR A 24 -8.20 -3.81 -11.66
N CYS A 25 -8.59 -3.18 -10.54
CA CYS A 25 -9.99 -2.93 -10.22
C CYS A 25 -10.52 -1.70 -10.94
N ASP A 26 -9.72 -0.63 -10.97
CA ASP A 26 -10.19 0.71 -11.40
C ASP A 26 -9.42 1.24 -12.62
N GLY A 27 -8.45 0.48 -13.12
CA GLY A 27 -7.62 0.92 -14.26
C GLY A 27 -8.39 1.00 -15.57
N TRP A 28 -9.42 0.16 -15.77
CA TRP A 28 -10.21 0.12 -17.00
C TRP A 28 -11.07 1.37 -17.17
N GLU A 29 -11.65 1.87 -16.08
CA GLU A 29 -12.47 3.08 -16.00
C GLU A 29 -11.63 4.35 -16.25
N LEU A 30 -10.35 4.29 -15.89
CA LEU A 30 -9.38 5.37 -15.99
C LEU A 30 -8.44 5.27 -17.20
N ARG A 31 -8.69 4.34 -18.13
CA ARG A 31 -7.85 4.15 -19.32
C ARG A 31 -7.78 5.41 -20.19
N ASP A 32 -6.64 5.61 -20.83
CA ASP A 32 -6.34 6.77 -21.71
C ASP A 32 -6.44 8.16 -21.04
N GLN A 33 -6.72 8.23 -19.73
CA GLN A 33 -6.78 9.46 -18.96
C GLN A 33 -5.38 9.85 -18.42
N PRO A 34 -5.15 11.15 -18.12
CA PRO A 34 -3.95 11.57 -17.41
C PRO A 34 -4.01 11.12 -15.94
N LEU A 35 -3.05 10.29 -15.52
CA LEU A 35 -3.00 9.72 -14.18
C LEU A 35 -1.77 10.16 -13.38
N VAL A 36 -1.88 10.15 -12.07
CA VAL A 36 -0.73 10.32 -11.16
C VAL A 36 -0.52 9.05 -10.36
N ILE A 37 0.73 8.60 -10.28
CA ILE A 37 1.17 7.51 -9.41
C ILE A 37 1.88 8.13 -8.20
N ILE A 38 1.40 7.83 -6.99
CA ILE A 38 2.02 8.24 -5.73
C ILE A 38 2.65 7.02 -5.07
N THR A 39 3.88 6.70 -5.48
CA THR A 39 4.72 5.62 -4.94
C THR A 39 6.19 5.94 -5.18
N LYS A 40 7.12 5.13 -4.65
CA LYS A 40 8.57 5.30 -4.80
C LYS A 40 9.31 3.97 -4.78
N GLY A 41 10.59 3.98 -5.17
CA GLY A 41 11.50 2.84 -5.09
C GLY A 41 11.00 1.60 -5.84
N ALA A 42 11.28 0.42 -5.27
CA ALA A 42 10.90 -0.86 -5.86
C ALA A 42 9.38 -0.99 -6.10
N GLU A 43 8.55 -0.36 -5.27
CA GLU A 43 7.09 -0.40 -5.45
C GLU A 43 6.69 0.30 -6.75
N LEU A 44 7.29 1.46 -7.03
CA LEU A 44 7.08 2.19 -8.27
C LEU A 44 7.48 1.35 -9.48
N MET A 45 8.61 0.65 -9.42
CA MET A 45 9.09 -0.22 -10.51
C MET A 45 8.14 -1.36 -10.83
N HIS A 46 7.42 -1.89 -9.84
CA HIS A 46 6.38 -2.88 -10.07
C HIS A 46 5.06 -2.27 -10.53
N PHE A 47 4.75 -1.06 -10.08
CA PHE A 47 3.44 -0.46 -10.25
C PHE A 47 3.30 0.31 -11.57
N ALA A 48 4.35 1.00 -12.02
CA ALA A 48 4.33 1.77 -13.26
C ALA A 48 4.07 0.92 -14.52
N PRO A 49 4.65 -0.28 -14.69
CA PRO A 49 4.32 -1.15 -15.82
C PRO A 49 2.84 -1.53 -15.87
N LEU A 50 2.20 -1.75 -14.72
CA LEU A 50 0.77 -2.07 -14.66
C LEU A 50 -0.09 -0.91 -15.16
N ILE A 51 0.25 0.31 -14.75
CA ILE A 51 -0.45 1.52 -15.21
C ILE A 51 -0.21 1.79 -16.69
N SER A 52 1.01 1.53 -17.20
CA SER A 52 1.30 1.65 -18.63
C SER A 52 0.47 0.71 -19.52
N GLY A 53 -0.09 -0.36 -18.95
CA GLY A 53 -1.05 -1.21 -19.66
C GLY A 53 -2.42 -0.56 -19.91
N TRP A 54 -2.75 0.52 -19.18
CA TRP A 54 -4.03 1.23 -19.27
C TRP A 54 -3.91 2.62 -19.89
N THR A 55 -2.78 3.30 -19.72
CA THR A 55 -2.54 4.64 -20.26
C THR A 55 -1.05 4.91 -20.40
N ASP A 56 -0.67 5.59 -21.48
CA ASP A 56 0.68 6.15 -21.63
C ASP A 56 0.82 7.53 -20.97
N ARG A 57 -0.29 8.08 -20.47
CA ARG A 57 -0.36 9.44 -19.91
C ARG A 57 -0.35 9.38 -18.40
N PHE A 58 0.80 9.06 -17.80
CA PHE A 58 0.94 9.08 -16.35
C PHE A 58 2.17 9.85 -15.90
N THR A 59 2.08 10.38 -14.68
CA THR A 59 3.14 11.11 -14.00
C THR A 59 3.40 10.47 -12.65
N VAL A 60 4.67 10.41 -12.24
CA VAL A 60 5.09 9.86 -10.95
C VAL A 60 5.36 11.00 -9.98
N CYS A 61 4.74 10.95 -8.80
CA CYS A 61 5.01 11.84 -7.68
C CYS A 61 5.49 11.00 -6.50
N THR A 62 6.79 11.07 -6.15
CA THR A 62 7.38 10.20 -5.13
C THR A 62 7.23 10.73 -3.70
N ASN A 63 6.67 11.94 -3.56
CA ASN A 63 6.45 12.61 -2.27
C ASN A 63 7.71 12.63 -1.39
N GLY A 64 8.82 13.14 -1.94
CA GLY A 64 10.16 13.05 -1.38
C GLY A 64 11.12 12.26 -2.28
N PRO A 65 12.29 11.83 -1.75
CA PRO A 65 13.29 11.09 -2.53
C PRO A 65 12.70 9.87 -3.24
N ASP A 66 13.03 9.69 -4.53
CA ASP A 66 12.43 8.64 -5.37
C ASP A 66 12.86 7.22 -5.01
N GLN A 67 13.99 7.06 -4.31
CA GLN A 67 14.58 5.75 -3.97
C GLN A 67 14.86 4.87 -5.20
N LEU A 68 15.08 5.48 -6.36
CA LEU A 68 15.45 4.81 -7.60
C LEU A 68 16.96 4.83 -7.81
N THR A 69 17.47 3.77 -8.43
CA THR A 69 18.80 3.74 -9.02
C THR A 69 18.88 4.62 -10.26
N ASP A 70 20.09 4.98 -10.69
CA ASP A 70 20.25 5.82 -11.89
C ASP A 70 19.74 5.13 -13.16
N ALA A 71 19.90 3.81 -13.27
CA ALA A 71 19.38 3.02 -14.38
C ALA A 71 17.84 3.05 -14.44
N GLU A 72 17.17 2.94 -13.29
CA GLU A 72 15.70 3.03 -13.21
C GLU A 72 15.20 4.43 -13.56
N ARG A 73 15.90 5.48 -13.12
CA ARG A 73 15.59 6.87 -13.51
C ARG A 73 15.75 7.08 -15.01
N GLU A 74 16.78 6.49 -15.61
CA GLU A 74 16.99 6.52 -17.06
C GLU A 74 15.87 5.81 -17.83
N GLU A 75 15.31 4.73 -17.29
CA GLU A 75 14.16 4.05 -17.89
C GLU A 75 12.94 4.96 -17.97
N PHE A 76 12.60 5.67 -16.89
CA PHE A 76 11.49 6.63 -16.88
C PHE A 76 11.74 7.81 -17.83
N LYS A 77 12.97 8.33 -17.87
CA LYS A 77 13.36 9.39 -18.82
C LYS A 77 13.22 8.93 -20.27
N GLY A 78 13.67 7.72 -20.59
CA GLY A 78 13.57 7.13 -21.93
C GLY A 78 12.12 6.93 -22.39
N LYS A 79 11.22 6.64 -21.45
CA LYS A 79 9.77 6.55 -21.67
C LYS A 79 9.03 7.89 -21.63
N GLN A 80 9.76 9.00 -21.43
CA GLN A 80 9.22 10.36 -21.30
C GLN A 80 8.17 10.50 -20.18
N VAL A 81 8.29 9.68 -19.12
CA VAL A 81 7.40 9.73 -17.96
C VAL A 81 7.92 10.80 -16.99
N PRO A 82 7.13 11.84 -16.69
CA PRO A 82 7.54 12.85 -15.72
C PRO A 82 7.63 12.25 -14.31
N LEU A 83 8.72 12.57 -13.60
CA LEU A 83 8.97 12.13 -12.23
C LEU A 83 9.28 13.34 -11.36
N PHE A 84 8.47 13.53 -10.32
CA PHE A 84 8.59 14.63 -9.36
C PHE A 84 8.92 14.08 -7.97
N GLN A 85 10.01 14.60 -7.41
CA GLN A 85 10.49 14.24 -6.06
C GLN A 85 9.99 15.20 -4.98
N SER A 86 9.48 16.37 -5.37
CA SER A 86 8.99 17.37 -4.42
C SER A 86 7.86 16.79 -3.57
N PRO A 87 7.81 17.09 -2.26
CA PRO A 87 6.70 16.64 -1.43
C PRO A 87 5.36 17.18 -1.94
N ILE A 88 4.32 16.40 -1.77
CA ILE A 88 2.96 16.77 -2.16
C ILE A 88 2.38 17.66 -1.06
N ARG A 89 1.97 18.87 -1.43
CA ARG A 89 1.35 19.83 -0.52
C ARG A 89 -0.11 19.44 -0.25
N HIS A 90 -0.89 19.20 -1.31
CA HIS A 90 -2.27 18.73 -1.21
C HIS A 90 -2.79 18.22 -2.57
N ILE A 91 -3.94 17.56 -2.54
CA ILE A 91 -4.71 17.17 -3.72
C ILE A 91 -5.91 18.11 -3.85
N ASP A 92 -6.01 18.76 -5.01
CA ASP A 92 -7.13 19.64 -5.34
C ASP A 92 -8.20 18.84 -6.11
N SER A 93 -9.43 18.96 -5.64
CA SER A 93 -10.55 18.16 -6.12
C SER A 93 -11.88 18.93 -6.08
N SER A 94 -12.86 18.44 -6.82
CA SER A 94 -14.24 18.90 -6.77
C SER A 94 -15.17 17.72 -6.80
N ASP A 95 -16.12 17.68 -5.89
CA ASP A 95 -17.12 16.62 -5.77
C ASP A 95 -16.49 15.21 -5.53
N GLY A 96 -15.26 15.20 -5.01
CA GLY A 96 -14.44 14.00 -4.82
C GLY A 96 -13.78 13.49 -6.11
N LEU A 97 -13.70 14.31 -7.16
CA LEU A 97 -12.95 14.05 -8.37
C LEU A 97 -11.70 14.92 -8.40
N VAL A 98 -10.54 14.30 -8.51
CA VAL A 98 -9.24 14.98 -8.62
C VAL A 98 -9.18 15.85 -9.88
N ARG A 99 -8.56 17.03 -9.73
CA ARG A 99 -8.19 17.92 -10.84
C ARG A 99 -6.68 18.03 -11.00
N GLN A 100 -5.98 18.10 -9.88
CA GLN A 100 -4.52 18.25 -9.85
C GLN A 100 -3.92 17.84 -8.51
N VAL A 101 -2.63 17.47 -8.56
CA VAL A 101 -1.77 17.28 -7.40
C VAL A 101 -0.85 18.48 -7.29
N VAL A 102 -0.89 19.19 -6.15
CA VAL A 102 -0.11 20.40 -5.92
C VAL A 102 1.12 20.04 -5.09
N LEU A 103 2.31 20.35 -5.61
CA LEU A 103 3.58 20.08 -4.93
C LEU A 103 4.04 21.31 -4.11
N GLU A 104 4.90 21.07 -3.12
CA GLU A 104 5.49 22.12 -2.26
C GLU A 104 6.35 23.13 -3.06
N ASP A 105 6.90 22.72 -4.20
CA ASP A 105 7.74 23.57 -5.06
C ASP A 105 6.94 24.53 -5.97
N GLY A 106 5.61 24.49 -5.89
CA GLY A 106 4.70 25.28 -6.71
C GLY A 106 4.32 24.64 -8.05
N THR A 107 4.76 23.41 -8.32
CA THR A 107 4.33 22.65 -9.50
C THR A 107 2.93 22.08 -9.28
N ASP A 108 2.06 22.28 -10.27
CA ASP A 108 0.72 21.69 -10.32
C ASP A 108 0.67 20.59 -11.40
N VAL A 109 0.34 19.37 -11.00
CA VAL A 109 0.24 18.22 -11.90
C VAL A 109 -1.22 17.89 -12.15
N SER A 110 -1.75 18.26 -13.32
CA SER A 110 -3.15 17.97 -13.68
C SER A 110 -3.36 16.48 -13.95
N CYS A 111 -4.43 15.92 -13.38
CA CYS A 111 -4.79 14.51 -13.58
C CYS A 111 -6.29 14.28 -13.37
N ARG A 112 -6.75 13.11 -13.80
CA ARG A 112 -8.14 12.63 -13.67
C ARG A 112 -8.27 11.43 -12.73
N GLY A 113 -7.14 10.84 -12.37
CA GLY A 113 -7.09 9.73 -11.43
C GLY A 113 -5.73 9.66 -10.73
N ILE A 114 -5.76 9.15 -9.52
CA ILE A 114 -4.57 8.88 -8.72
C ILE A 114 -4.51 7.39 -8.42
N PHE A 115 -3.35 6.78 -8.58
CA PHE A 115 -3.06 5.50 -7.97
C PHE A 115 -1.96 5.64 -6.93
N PHE A 116 -2.16 5.08 -5.74
CA PHE A 116 -1.20 5.16 -4.66
C PHE A 116 -1.12 3.84 -3.90
N LYS A 117 -0.05 3.67 -3.13
CA LYS A 117 0.09 2.53 -2.24
C LYS A 117 -0.09 2.99 -0.80
N PRO A 118 -1.04 2.42 -0.03
CA PRO A 118 -1.23 2.79 1.36
C PRO A 118 -0.03 2.34 2.19
N GLU A 119 0.30 3.11 3.22
CA GLU A 119 1.27 2.67 4.22
C GLU A 119 0.70 1.48 4.99
N ARG A 120 1.47 0.39 5.03
CA ARG A 120 1.11 -0.78 5.84
C ARG A 120 1.68 -0.59 7.24
N ASP A 121 0.84 -0.20 8.18
CA ASP A 121 1.21 -0.29 9.58
C ASP A 121 1.11 -1.77 10.03
N TRP A 122 2.27 -2.39 10.24
CA TRP A 122 2.35 -3.75 10.79
C TRP A 122 2.02 -3.81 12.29
N SER A 123 1.83 -2.66 12.96
CA SER A 123 1.68 -2.57 14.42
C SER A 123 0.40 -3.22 14.97
N THR A 124 -0.57 -3.59 14.12
CA THR A 124 -1.76 -4.36 14.55
C THR A 124 -1.67 -5.86 14.23
N SER A 125 -0.45 -6.40 14.04
CA SER A 125 -0.23 -7.86 13.98
C SER A 125 0.44 -8.44 15.22
N VAL A 126 0.88 -7.60 16.16
CA VAL A 126 1.61 -8.07 17.37
C VAL A 126 0.68 -8.63 18.46
N ILE A 127 -0.63 -8.42 18.38
CA ILE A 127 -1.62 -9.13 19.22
C ILE A 127 -1.86 -10.57 18.72
N CYS A 128 -1.20 -11.01 17.64
CA CYS A 128 -1.23 -12.40 17.18
C CYS A 128 0.04 -13.21 17.57
N PHE A 129 0.88 -12.70 18.47
CA PHE A 129 2.09 -13.40 18.94
C PHE A 129 2.05 -13.79 20.43
N LEU A 130 0.87 -13.91 21.03
CA LEU A 130 0.71 -14.53 22.36
C LEU A 130 -0.40 -15.58 22.40
N ILE A 131 -0.48 -16.41 21.37
CA ILE A 131 -1.00 -17.77 21.52
C ILE A 131 0.09 -18.73 21.07
N ARG A 132 0.83 -19.21 22.06
CA ARG A 132 1.87 -20.21 21.91
C ARG A 132 1.21 -21.55 21.55
N SER A 133 1.57 -22.06 20.37
CA SER A 133 1.47 -23.45 19.94
C SER A 133 0.07 -24.02 19.62
N SER A 134 -0.35 -23.87 18.36
CA SER A 134 -0.83 -25.02 17.58
C SER A 134 -0.84 -24.63 16.10
N TRP A 135 -0.04 -25.33 15.29
CA TRP A 135 -0.01 -25.12 13.85
C TRP A 135 -1.35 -25.59 13.25
N VAL A 136 -2.01 -24.72 12.49
CA VAL A 136 -3.11 -25.14 11.61
C VAL A 136 -2.49 -25.42 10.25
N GLU A 137 -2.42 -26.70 9.86
CA GLU A 137 -2.21 -27.03 8.46
C GLU A 137 -3.43 -26.63 7.65
N VAL A 138 -3.23 -25.73 6.69
CA VAL A 138 -4.23 -25.39 5.69
C VAL A 138 -3.94 -26.24 4.45
N SER A 139 -4.81 -27.22 4.20
CA SER A 139 -4.83 -27.93 2.92
C SER A 139 -5.65 -27.15 1.89
N GLU A 140 -5.36 -27.40 0.60
CA GLU A 140 -5.82 -26.68 -0.60
C GLU A 140 -7.35 -26.67 -0.87
N HIS A 141 -8.21 -26.96 0.11
CA HIS A 141 -9.65 -26.90 -0.07
C HIS A 141 -10.30 -26.11 1.07
N CYS A 142 -10.72 -24.88 0.76
CA CYS A 142 -11.58 -24.04 1.57
C CYS A 142 -12.90 -24.76 1.94
N ARG A 143 -12.87 -25.55 3.02
CA ARG A 143 -14.07 -25.97 3.75
C ARG A 143 -13.86 -25.68 5.23
N THR A 144 -14.40 -24.55 5.68
CA THR A 144 -14.56 -24.25 7.11
C THR A 144 -15.62 -25.19 7.67
N THR A 145 -15.24 -26.05 8.62
CA THR A 145 -16.19 -26.81 9.43
C THR A 145 -16.45 -26.08 10.74
N SER A 146 -17.73 -25.89 11.03
CA SER A 146 -18.29 -25.23 12.20
C SER A 146 -18.17 -26.06 13.50
N ALA A 147 -17.93 -25.33 14.60
CA ALA A 147 -18.45 -25.45 15.97
C ALA A 147 -18.13 -26.67 16.87
N CYS A 148 -17.66 -26.38 18.10
CA CYS A 148 -18.14 -26.84 19.44
C CYS A 148 -17.16 -26.24 20.49
N GLY A 149 -17.48 -25.63 21.61
CA GLY A 149 -18.48 -25.97 22.62
C GLY A 149 -17.77 -26.36 23.93
N SER A 150 -17.90 -25.52 24.96
CA SER A 150 -17.79 -25.79 26.40
C SER A 150 -16.45 -26.02 27.14
N SER A 151 -16.38 -25.26 28.26
CA SER A 151 -15.78 -25.49 29.60
C SER A 151 -14.27 -25.43 29.81
N CYS A 152 -13.86 -24.38 30.53
CA CYS A 152 -12.66 -24.31 31.35
C CYS A 152 -12.72 -25.33 32.50
N SER A 153 -11.60 -26.03 32.73
CA SER A 153 -11.24 -26.56 34.04
C SER A 153 -9.73 -26.51 34.18
N VAL A 154 -9.26 -25.69 35.11
CA VAL A 154 -7.87 -25.60 35.56
C VAL A 154 -7.59 -26.81 36.44
N SER A 155 -6.57 -27.60 36.12
CA SER A 155 -5.98 -28.53 37.08
C SER A 155 -4.46 -28.43 37.02
N ALA A 156 -3.90 -28.20 38.20
CA ALA A 156 -2.48 -28.06 38.47
C ALA A 156 -1.75 -29.43 38.50
N ALA A 157 -0.42 -29.33 38.61
CA ALA A 157 0.59 -30.38 38.76
C ALA A 157 0.95 -31.12 37.46
N SER A 158 2.21 -31.40 37.14
CA SER A 158 3.37 -31.61 38.00
C SER A 158 4.69 -31.17 37.35
N GLU A 159 5.62 -30.84 38.24
CA GLU A 159 7.08 -30.73 38.10
C GLU A 159 7.74 -31.53 36.95
N ALA A 160 8.68 -30.86 36.27
CA ALA A 160 10.02 -31.40 36.05
C ALA A 160 10.97 -30.22 35.80
N ALA A 161 11.70 -29.86 36.85
CA ALA A 161 12.87 -29.00 36.77
C ALA A 161 13.97 -29.68 35.94
N LEU A 162 14.67 -28.93 35.08
CA LEU A 162 16.11 -29.13 34.92
C LEU A 162 16.81 -27.88 34.34
N PHE A 163 17.56 -27.23 35.24
CA PHE A 163 18.87 -26.60 35.04
C PHE A 163 19.05 -25.40 34.08
N ILE A 164 18.97 -24.20 34.68
CA ILE A 164 20.05 -23.20 34.85
C ILE A 164 21.31 -23.40 33.98
N TYR A 165 21.64 -22.46 33.07
CA TYR A 165 22.73 -21.49 33.29
C TYR A 165 22.77 -20.34 32.27
N ILE A 166 23.07 -19.16 32.81
CA ILE A 166 23.25 -17.86 32.17
C ILE A 166 24.73 -17.70 31.77
N THR A 167 24.96 -17.02 30.63
CA THR A 167 26.19 -16.33 30.15
C THR A 167 27.49 -17.13 29.93
N ALA A 168 27.99 -17.08 28.69
CA ALA A 168 29.18 -16.31 28.33
C ALA A 168 29.04 -15.81 26.88
#